data_AF-K5YVI4-F1
#
_entry.id   AF-K5YVI4-F1
#
_cell.length_a   1.000
_cell.length_b   1.000
_cell.length_c   1.000
_cell.angle_alpha   90.00
_cell.angle_beta   90.00
_cell.angle_gamma   90.00
#
_symmetry.space_group_name_H-M   'P 1'
#
loop_
_entity.id
_entity.type
_entity.pdbx_description
1 polymer ?
#
loop_
_entity_poly.entity_id
_entity_poly.type
_entity_poly.pdbx_seq_one_letter_code
_entity_poly.pdbx_strand_id
1 'polypeptide(L)'
;MNAQLAASLEQLRAVSPDDFDGLHEIETRWSILAGEDESVVPDLYRLYMDTLRGWFGAAPAAIGFTGLDAYKFVISFCGLARFPSHGAKARASAGLAAIHAEHLALLTAGLDRPDELISAVHLRTRTGCWSDVLAAMFELYYWRRPLDYERDPIFGEVAALLPRFYRAFPDRSDRPLSHLLEAHPRYVESVVDLIRFYLLERGQGHSGPIGDFFDEMLGQTPFTTPLRIQNAEILKAVLHDAGSWPQDRLRLFIETAVLEPLNIRPVSQAERLEALDRDIAVAIHRLNVGKDRAPPAAESNIETRFLRQSEAERHLVETDFTEWARRRHDAGVQALAVSTAARRAVKTICAKLPAKCRPELQTLLGEADAWARRPKRFPMPAPAENRFRDFGLKLLVIEELMYRQKRLLPVFDLASFAAEYTKREISVEEDGYAIIPEVARYFKNLPIPEDALACVETLHQSSGLDGGARVMAQLFPFWDPGSGDEPIAVSAKAIEDLALLPNLTRISGLENSRPSQRLLRALRDKGVALVREEDR
;
A
#
# COMPACT_ATOMS: atom_id res chain seq x y z
N MET A 1 -25.44 -31.26 0.11
CA MET A 1 -24.03 -31.05 0.48
C MET A 1 -23.15 -32.00 -0.31
N ASN A 2 -22.27 -31.44 -1.14
CA ASN A 2 -21.26 -32.13 -1.92
C ASN A 2 -20.37 -33.02 -1.02
N ALA A 3 -20.00 -34.24 -1.46
CA ALA A 3 -19.22 -35.19 -0.66
C ALA A 3 -17.80 -34.70 -0.33
N GLN A 4 -17.16 -33.98 -1.24
CA GLN A 4 -15.84 -33.38 -1.01
C GLN A 4 -15.93 -32.20 -0.02
N LEU A 5 -17.01 -31.43 -0.08
CA LEU A 5 -17.30 -30.41 0.93
C LEU A 5 -17.51 -31.04 2.30
N ALA A 6 -18.30 -32.10 2.40
CA ALA A 6 -18.50 -32.85 3.65
C ALA A 6 -17.18 -33.38 4.23
N ALA A 7 -16.31 -33.97 3.41
CA ALA A 7 -15.00 -34.46 3.83
C ALA A 7 -14.10 -33.33 4.37
N SER A 8 -14.12 -32.14 3.73
CA SER A 8 -13.36 -30.99 4.22
C SER A 8 -13.88 -30.43 5.55
N LEU A 9 -15.19 -30.52 5.81
CA LEU A 9 -15.78 -30.12 7.07
C LEU A 9 -15.42 -31.07 8.22
N GLU A 10 -15.29 -32.37 7.94
CA GLU A 10 -14.76 -33.33 8.92
C GLU A 10 -13.25 -33.12 9.17
N GLN A 11 -12.48 -32.79 8.13
CA GLN A 11 -11.07 -32.40 8.28
C GLN A 11 -10.93 -31.19 9.21
N LEU A 12 -11.79 -30.18 9.06
CA LEU A 12 -11.80 -29.00 9.92
C LEU A 12 -11.99 -29.35 11.41
N ARG A 13 -12.78 -30.38 11.74
CA ARG A 13 -12.95 -30.84 13.13
C ARG A 13 -11.65 -31.38 13.72
N ALA A 14 -10.83 -32.05 12.89
CA ALA A 14 -9.57 -32.63 13.32
C ALA A 14 -8.42 -31.61 13.42
N VAL A 15 -8.50 -30.49 12.68
CA VAL A 15 -7.45 -29.45 12.68
C VAL A 15 -7.48 -28.64 13.98
N SER A 16 -6.27 -28.34 14.50
CA SER A 16 -6.08 -27.50 15.69
C SER A 16 -6.33 -26.02 15.36
N PRO A 17 -6.88 -25.19 16.26
CA PRO A 17 -7.16 -23.79 15.96
C PRO A 17 -5.92 -22.90 15.73
N ASP A 18 -4.72 -23.35 16.09
CA ASP A 18 -3.44 -22.68 15.83
C ASP A 18 -2.72 -23.21 14.57
N ASP A 19 -3.23 -24.25 13.94
CA ASP A 19 -2.67 -24.84 12.72
C ASP A 19 -3.07 -24.00 11.49
N PHE A 20 -2.26 -22.97 11.24
CA PHE A 20 -2.46 -22.05 10.12
C PHE A 20 -2.47 -22.77 8.77
N ASP A 21 -1.53 -23.70 8.53
CA ASP A 21 -1.41 -24.38 7.24
C ASP A 21 -2.61 -25.32 7.01
N GLY A 22 -3.02 -26.08 8.03
CA GLY A 22 -4.19 -26.95 7.95
C GLY A 22 -5.49 -26.20 7.70
N LEU A 23 -5.69 -25.05 8.36
CA LEU A 23 -6.86 -24.19 8.11
C LEU A 23 -6.81 -23.57 6.70
N HIS A 24 -5.63 -23.13 6.24
CA HIS A 24 -5.45 -22.55 4.92
C HIS A 24 -5.65 -23.56 3.78
N GLU A 25 -5.26 -24.81 3.97
CA GLU A 25 -5.54 -25.91 3.04
C GLU A 25 -7.04 -26.15 2.87
N ILE A 26 -7.79 -26.11 3.98
CA ILE A 26 -9.25 -26.26 3.96
C ILE A 26 -9.90 -25.08 3.21
N GLU A 27 -9.49 -23.85 3.50
CA GLU A 27 -9.96 -22.66 2.79
C GLU A 27 -9.67 -22.74 1.29
N THR A 28 -8.47 -23.17 0.92
CA THR A 28 -8.07 -23.35 -0.48
C THR A 28 -8.93 -24.40 -1.16
N ARG A 29 -9.22 -25.52 -0.48
CA ARG A 29 -10.13 -26.56 -1.00
C ARG A 29 -11.54 -26.01 -1.19
N TRP A 30 -12.09 -25.25 -0.23
CA TRP A 30 -13.40 -24.60 -0.40
C TRP A 30 -13.41 -23.63 -1.58
N SER A 31 -12.33 -22.87 -1.77
CA SER A 31 -12.17 -21.95 -2.89
C SER A 31 -12.24 -22.68 -4.24
N ILE A 32 -11.49 -23.79 -4.38
CA ILE A 32 -11.48 -24.63 -5.59
C ILE A 32 -12.88 -25.22 -5.84
N LEU A 33 -13.47 -25.86 -4.82
CA LEU A 33 -14.80 -26.46 -4.91
C LEU A 33 -15.87 -25.44 -5.30
N ALA A 34 -15.80 -24.21 -4.79
CA ALA A 34 -16.72 -23.14 -5.16
C ALA A 34 -16.62 -22.71 -6.63
N GLY A 35 -15.45 -22.93 -7.26
CA GLY A 35 -15.23 -22.73 -8.69
C GLY A 35 -15.78 -23.88 -9.55
N GLU A 36 -15.78 -25.11 -9.03
CA GLU A 36 -16.20 -26.32 -9.75
C GLU A 36 -17.69 -26.64 -9.59
N ASP A 37 -18.27 -26.33 -8.42
CA ASP A 37 -19.66 -26.65 -8.07
C ASP A 37 -20.37 -25.40 -7.53
N GLU A 38 -21.45 -25.01 -8.20
CA GLU A 38 -22.22 -23.82 -7.86
C GLU A 38 -22.93 -23.93 -6.51
N SER A 39 -23.22 -25.15 -6.03
CA SER A 39 -23.95 -25.39 -4.79
C SER A 39 -23.12 -25.15 -3.53
N VAL A 40 -21.79 -25.14 -3.66
CA VAL A 40 -20.85 -25.07 -2.52
C VAL A 40 -20.99 -23.75 -1.76
N VAL A 41 -21.07 -22.63 -2.47
CA VAL A 41 -21.20 -21.31 -1.84
C VAL A 41 -22.52 -21.20 -1.05
N PRO A 42 -23.70 -21.49 -1.63
CA PRO A 42 -24.95 -21.54 -0.86
C PRO A 42 -24.92 -22.50 0.34
N ASP A 43 -24.34 -23.70 0.18
CA ASP A 43 -24.24 -24.68 1.28
C ASP A 43 -23.39 -24.16 2.45
N LEU A 44 -22.27 -23.49 2.16
CA LEU A 44 -21.42 -22.87 3.18
C LEU A 44 -22.14 -21.72 3.91
N TYR A 45 -22.84 -20.84 3.19
CA TYR A 45 -23.63 -19.76 3.82
C TYR A 45 -24.76 -20.30 4.71
N ARG A 46 -25.44 -21.37 4.29
CA ARG A 46 -26.46 -22.03 5.11
C ARG A 46 -25.85 -22.59 6.40
N LEU A 47 -24.74 -23.34 6.28
CA LEU A 47 -24.04 -23.89 7.44
C LEU A 47 -23.50 -22.81 8.38
N TYR A 48 -23.03 -21.70 7.82
CA TYR A 48 -22.61 -20.51 8.56
C TYR A 48 -23.75 -19.92 9.39
N MET A 49 -24.89 -19.63 8.77
CA MET A 49 -26.03 -19.08 9.50
C MET A 49 -26.60 -20.06 10.52
N ASP A 50 -26.66 -21.36 10.22
CA ASP A 50 -27.11 -22.38 11.17
C ASP A 50 -26.16 -22.51 12.38
N THR A 51 -24.85 -22.38 12.14
CA THR A 51 -23.82 -22.36 13.20
C THR A 51 -24.00 -21.12 14.08
N LEU A 52 -24.16 -19.94 13.49
CA LEU A 52 -24.37 -18.70 14.25
C LEU A 52 -25.69 -18.74 15.04
N ARG A 53 -26.81 -19.16 14.44
CA ARG A 53 -28.10 -19.28 15.15
C ARG A 53 -27.99 -20.18 16.38
N GLY A 54 -27.30 -21.31 16.24
CA GLY A 54 -27.01 -22.22 17.35
C GLY A 54 -26.19 -21.56 18.45
N TRP A 55 -25.12 -20.87 18.06
CA TRP A 55 -24.20 -20.23 19.02
C TRP A 55 -24.83 -19.03 19.75
N PHE A 56 -25.67 -18.27 19.08
CA PHE A 56 -26.41 -17.16 19.66
C PHE A 56 -27.67 -17.59 20.40
N GLY A 57 -27.99 -18.89 20.44
CA GLY A 57 -29.18 -19.42 21.12
C GLY A 57 -30.51 -19.06 20.43
N ALA A 58 -30.47 -18.65 19.16
CA ALA A 58 -31.64 -18.24 18.38
C ALA A 58 -32.47 -19.45 17.87
N ALA A 59 -31.85 -20.64 17.77
CA ALA A 59 -32.51 -21.92 17.48
C ALA A 59 -31.62 -23.09 17.93
N PRO A 60 -32.17 -24.29 18.23
CA PRO A 60 -31.34 -25.48 18.42
C PRO A 60 -30.55 -25.78 17.14
N ALA A 61 -29.23 -25.97 17.27
CA ALA A 61 -28.33 -26.26 16.16
C ALA A 61 -28.67 -27.63 15.54
N ALA A 62 -29.58 -27.68 14.58
CA ALA A 62 -29.97 -28.94 13.95
C ALA A 62 -28.89 -29.46 12.97
N ILE A 63 -28.05 -28.57 12.41
CA ILE A 63 -27.06 -28.90 11.35
C ILE A 63 -25.71 -28.14 11.54
N GLY A 64 -25.65 -27.12 12.39
CA GLY A 64 -24.47 -26.25 12.59
C GLY A 64 -23.38 -26.84 13.49
N PHE A 65 -22.19 -26.24 13.46
CA PHE A 65 -21.12 -26.55 14.40
C PHE A 65 -21.41 -25.98 15.80
N THR A 66 -20.75 -26.53 16.83
CA THR A 66 -20.85 -26.05 18.21
C THR A 66 -19.47 -25.95 18.86
N GLY A 67 -19.33 -25.09 19.88
CA GLY A 67 -18.10 -24.98 20.67
C GLY A 67 -16.89 -24.64 19.80
N LEU A 68 -15.78 -25.34 20.02
CA LEU A 68 -14.51 -25.07 19.31
C LEU A 68 -14.59 -25.29 17.80
N ASP A 69 -15.41 -26.24 17.34
CA ASP A 69 -15.56 -26.46 15.90
C ASP A 69 -16.29 -25.30 15.22
N ALA A 70 -17.24 -24.69 15.93
CA ALA A 70 -17.92 -23.50 15.43
C ALA A 70 -16.94 -22.33 15.30
N TYR A 71 -16.05 -22.17 16.29
CA TYR A 71 -15.00 -21.15 16.28
C TYR A 71 -14.12 -21.27 15.04
N LYS A 72 -13.56 -22.48 14.80
CA LYS A 72 -12.76 -22.77 13.62
C LYS A 72 -13.51 -22.50 12.32
N PHE A 73 -14.75 -22.97 12.23
CA PHE A 73 -15.56 -22.81 11.03
C PHE A 73 -15.87 -21.35 10.70
N VAL A 74 -16.29 -20.55 11.68
CA VAL A 74 -16.59 -19.13 11.46
C VAL A 74 -15.34 -18.38 10.99
N ILE A 75 -14.20 -18.61 11.64
CA ILE A 75 -12.93 -17.96 11.26
C ILE A 75 -12.52 -18.35 9.84
N SER A 76 -12.50 -19.64 9.52
CA SER A 76 -12.09 -20.09 8.18
C SER A 76 -13.06 -19.65 7.08
N PHE A 77 -14.37 -19.70 7.32
CA PHE A 77 -15.35 -19.33 6.30
C PHE A 77 -15.32 -17.82 6.02
N CYS A 78 -15.21 -16.99 7.06
CA CYS A 78 -15.14 -15.55 6.89
C CYS A 78 -13.78 -15.08 6.37
N GLY A 79 -12.69 -15.73 6.78
CA GLY A 79 -11.33 -15.47 6.33
C GLY A 79 -11.04 -15.91 4.89
N LEU A 80 -11.94 -16.70 4.28
CA LEU A 80 -11.84 -17.15 2.88
C LEU A 80 -11.86 -15.94 1.93
N ALA A 81 -10.69 -15.38 1.63
CA ALA A 81 -10.53 -14.16 0.84
C ALA A 81 -10.64 -14.40 -0.68
N ARG A 82 -10.46 -15.65 -1.14
CA ARG A 82 -10.30 -15.96 -2.56
C ARG A 82 -11.43 -16.85 -3.06
N PHE A 83 -12.11 -16.42 -4.11
CA PHE A 83 -12.87 -17.27 -5.01
C PHE A 83 -12.25 -17.20 -6.41
N PRO A 84 -11.99 -18.34 -7.06
CA PRO A 84 -11.13 -18.41 -8.25
C PRO A 84 -11.84 -17.92 -9.53
N SER A 85 -13.17 -17.93 -9.55
CA SER A 85 -13.97 -17.52 -10.72
C SER A 85 -14.83 -16.29 -10.43
N HIS A 86 -15.08 -15.49 -11.47
CA HIS A 86 -16.01 -14.34 -11.40
C HIS A 86 -17.41 -14.78 -10.94
N GLY A 87 -17.87 -15.95 -11.38
CA GLY A 87 -19.16 -16.51 -10.96
C GLY A 87 -19.22 -16.85 -9.46
N ALA A 88 -18.16 -17.44 -8.90
CA ALA A 88 -18.11 -17.74 -7.47
C ALA A 88 -18.05 -16.47 -6.61
N LYS A 89 -17.32 -15.43 -7.04
CA LYS A 89 -17.32 -14.12 -6.36
C LYS A 89 -18.71 -13.47 -6.35
N ALA A 90 -19.40 -13.46 -7.49
CA ALA A 90 -20.75 -12.91 -7.60
C ALA A 90 -21.75 -13.67 -6.71
N ARG A 91 -21.70 -15.01 -6.71
CA ARG A 91 -22.52 -15.85 -5.82
C ARG A 91 -22.24 -15.59 -4.34
N ALA A 92 -20.99 -15.38 -3.95
CA ALA A 92 -20.64 -15.10 -2.57
C ALA A 92 -21.15 -13.73 -2.12
N SER A 93 -21.02 -12.70 -2.96
CA SER A 93 -21.60 -11.38 -2.70
C SER A 93 -23.13 -11.43 -2.58
N ALA A 94 -23.81 -12.12 -3.50
CA ALA A 94 -25.26 -12.32 -3.44
C ALA A 94 -25.70 -13.11 -2.19
N GLY A 95 -24.93 -14.12 -1.80
CA GLY A 95 -25.16 -14.90 -0.58
C GLY A 95 -25.07 -14.04 0.69
N LEU A 96 -24.07 -13.14 0.77
CA LEU A 96 -23.95 -12.18 1.86
C LEU A 96 -25.15 -11.23 1.92
N ALA A 97 -25.55 -10.65 0.79
CA ALA A 97 -26.72 -9.78 0.72
C ALA A 97 -28.00 -10.49 1.18
N ALA A 98 -28.18 -11.77 0.83
CA ALA A 98 -29.34 -12.56 1.21
C ALA A 98 -29.44 -12.82 2.73
N ILE A 99 -28.32 -12.92 3.44
CA ILE A 99 -28.29 -13.16 4.89
C ILE A 99 -28.14 -11.87 5.72
N HIS A 100 -27.94 -10.71 5.07
CA HIS A 100 -27.50 -9.48 5.72
C HIS A 100 -28.36 -9.06 6.91
N ALA A 101 -29.69 -9.00 6.75
CA ALA A 101 -30.59 -8.52 7.81
C ALA A 101 -30.49 -9.36 9.10
N GLU A 102 -30.42 -10.68 8.96
CA GLU A 102 -30.27 -11.59 10.10
C GLU A 102 -28.84 -11.52 10.68
N HIS A 103 -27.84 -11.47 9.80
CA HIS A 103 -26.44 -11.37 10.19
C HIS A 103 -26.14 -10.09 10.98
N LEU A 104 -26.71 -8.97 10.56
CA LEU A 104 -26.63 -7.67 11.25
C LEU A 104 -27.29 -7.73 12.64
N ALA A 105 -28.42 -8.42 12.77
CA ALA A 105 -29.08 -8.62 14.06
C ALA A 105 -28.22 -9.47 15.02
N LEU A 106 -27.57 -10.52 14.51
CA LEU A 106 -26.66 -11.36 15.29
C LEU A 106 -25.40 -10.59 15.70
N LEU A 107 -24.78 -9.83 14.78
CA LEU A 107 -23.67 -8.92 15.11
C LEU A 107 -24.07 -7.98 16.24
N THR A 108 -25.23 -7.33 16.13
CA THR A 108 -25.74 -6.39 17.12
C THR A 108 -25.91 -7.03 18.50
N ALA A 109 -26.50 -8.23 18.55
CA ALA A 109 -26.66 -8.98 19.80
C ALA A 109 -25.31 -9.43 20.38
N GLY A 110 -24.34 -9.73 19.52
CA GLY A 110 -23.02 -10.19 19.92
C GLY A 110 -22.18 -9.12 20.60
N LEU A 111 -22.38 -7.86 20.23
CA LEU A 111 -21.69 -6.71 20.83
C LEU A 111 -22.00 -6.51 22.32
N ASP A 112 -23.12 -7.07 22.82
CA ASP A 112 -23.50 -6.99 24.24
C ASP A 112 -22.97 -8.15 25.08
N ARG A 113 -22.31 -9.14 24.45
CA ARG A 113 -21.74 -10.29 25.17
C ARG A 113 -20.33 -9.97 25.69
N PRO A 114 -19.95 -10.47 26.88
CA PRO A 114 -18.59 -10.35 27.39
C PRO A 114 -17.58 -11.07 26.48
N ASP A 115 -16.32 -10.60 26.49
CA ASP A 115 -15.25 -11.18 25.67
C ASP A 115 -14.68 -12.48 26.29
N GLU A 116 -15.51 -13.52 26.34
CA GLU A 116 -15.16 -14.80 26.95
C GLU A 116 -14.14 -15.59 26.12
N LEU A 117 -13.22 -16.27 26.82
CA LEU A 117 -12.27 -17.19 26.19
C LEU A 117 -13.01 -18.42 25.64
N ILE A 118 -12.94 -18.62 24.33
CA ILE A 118 -13.48 -19.78 23.62
C ILE A 118 -12.40 -20.85 23.47
N SER A 119 -11.18 -20.44 23.13
CA SER A 119 -10.06 -21.35 22.88
C SER A 119 -8.75 -20.81 23.46
N ALA A 120 -8.10 -21.60 24.31
CA ALA A 120 -6.76 -21.27 24.82
C ALA A 120 -5.65 -21.45 23.77
N VAL A 121 -5.97 -22.11 22.66
CA VAL A 121 -5.08 -22.32 21.50
C VAL A 121 -5.71 -21.61 20.32
N HIS A 122 -5.00 -20.69 19.67
CA HIS A 122 -5.55 -19.86 18.61
C HIS A 122 -4.46 -19.36 17.65
N LEU A 123 -4.89 -18.95 16.45
CA LEU A 123 -4.01 -18.27 15.48
C LEU A 123 -3.34 -17.04 16.09
N ARG A 124 -2.14 -16.73 15.60
CA ARG A 124 -1.35 -15.56 16.03
C ARG A 124 -2.09 -14.22 15.86
N THR A 125 -2.99 -14.13 14.89
CA THR A 125 -3.78 -12.93 14.60
C THR A 125 -5.10 -12.86 15.39
N ARG A 126 -5.34 -13.83 16.27
CA ARG A 126 -6.57 -14.00 17.04
C ARG A 126 -6.25 -14.02 18.53
N THR A 127 -7.26 -13.89 19.37
CA THR A 127 -7.13 -13.89 20.85
C THR A 127 -7.71 -15.14 21.50
N GLY A 128 -8.40 -15.98 20.74
CA GLY A 128 -9.16 -17.12 21.25
C GLY A 128 -10.48 -16.73 21.91
N CYS A 129 -10.89 -15.46 21.83
CA CYS A 129 -12.04 -14.93 22.56
C CYS A 129 -13.24 -14.66 21.64
N TRP A 130 -14.38 -14.34 22.24
CA TRP A 130 -15.61 -13.98 21.54
C TRP A 130 -15.43 -12.87 20.48
N SER A 131 -14.57 -11.90 20.75
CA SER A 131 -14.25 -10.82 19.83
C SER A 131 -13.66 -11.29 18.50
N ASP A 132 -13.01 -12.46 18.44
CA ASP A 132 -12.55 -13.06 17.18
C ASP A 132 -13.71 -13.48 16.27
N VAL A 133 -14.78 -14.02 16.87
CA VAL A 133 -15.98 -14.46 16.13
C VAL A 133 -16.64 -13.24 15.49
N LEU A 134 -16.80 -12.16 16.25
CA LEU A 134 -17.38 -10.92 15.74
C LEU A 134 -16.47 -10.25 14.71
N ALA A 135 -15.15 -10.20 14.94
CA ALA A 135 -14.20 -9.68 13.97
C ALA A 135 -14.29 -10.46 12.64
N ALA A 136 -14.33 -11.80 12.69
CA ALA A 136 -14.53 -12.63 11.52
C ALA A 136 -15.87 -12.33 10.82
N MET A 137 -16.96 -12.17 11.56
CA MET A 137 -18.26 -11.77 11.00
C MET A 137 -18.19 -10.42 10.26
N PHE A 138 -17.45 -9.42 10.76
CA PHE A 138 -17.20 -8.16 10.04
C PHE A 138 -16.29 -8.35 8.83
N GLU A 139 -15.21 -9.12 8.96
CA GLU A 139 -14.27 -9.45 7.88
C GLU A 139 -14.97 -10.09 6.68
N LEU A 140 -16.04 -10.85 6.90
CA LEU A 140 -16.86 -11.40 5.82
C LEU A 140 -17.33 -10.29 4.86
N TYR A 141 -17.74 -9.11 5.36
CA TYR A 141 -18.09 -7.99 4.48
C TYR A 141 -16.89 -7.43 3.75
N TYR A 142 -15.73 -7.33 4.40
CA TYR A 142 -14.50 -6.91 3.73
C TYR A 142 -14.12 -7.82 2.56
N TRP A 143 -14.13 -9.14 2.77
CA TRP A 143 -13.71 -10.12 1.75
C TRP A 143 -14.76 -10.42 0.69
N ARG A 144 -16.00 -9.95 0.84
CA ARG A 144 -17.11 -10.17 -0.11
C ARG A 144 -17.53 -8.92 -0.87
N ARG A 145 -16.78 -7.81 -0.75
CA ARG A 145 -17.05 -6.57 -1.47
C ARG A 145 -17.04 -6.81 -2.98
N PRO A 146 -18.14 -6.51 -3.71
CA PRO A 146 -18.08 -6.39 -5.15
C PRO A 146 -17.30 -5.12 -5.56
N LEU A 147 -16.98 -4.99 -6.84
CA LEU A 147 -16.24 -3.83 -7.35
C LEU A 147 -17.00 -2.50 -7.16
N ASP A 148 -18.34 -2.54 -7.12
CA ASP A 148 -19.24 -1.39 -6.98
C ASP A 148 -19.91 -1.31 -5.59
N TYR A 149 -19.27 -1.85 -4.56
CA TYR A 149 -19.82 -1.98 -3.20
C TYR A 149 -20.27 -0.65 -2.57
N GLU A 150 -19.72 0.49 -3.00
CA GLU A 150 -20.10 1.83 -2.52
C GLU A 150 -21.59 2.15 -2.75
N ARG A 151 -22.24 1.43 -3.67
CA ARG A 151 -23.67 1.60 -3.98
C ARG A 151 -24.59 0.70 -3.16
N ASP A 152 -24.03 -0.25 -2.42
CA ASP A 152 -24.80 -1.25 -1.69
C ASP A 152 -24.94 -0.84 -0.21
N PRO A 153 -26.18 -0.59 0.27
CA PRO A 153 -26.43 -0.07 1.62
C PRO A 153 -25.94 -1.01 2.72
N ILE A 154 -25.80 -2.32 2.47
CA ILE A 154 -25.42 -3.30 3.50
C ILE A 154 -24.04 -2.99 4.11
N PHE A 155 -23.13 -2.39 3.33
CA PHE A 155 -21.79 -2.03 3.82
C PHE A 155 -21.85 -0.83 4.77
N GLY A 156 -22.72 0.14 4.51
CA GLY A 156 -22.95 1.27 5.41
C GLY A 156 -23.64 0.85 6.71
N GLU A 157 -24.60 -0.07 6.64
CA GLU A 157 -25.31 -0.62 7.80
C GLU A 157 -24.38 -1.41 8.72
N VAL A 158 -23.55 -2.30 8.18
CA VAL A 158 -22.59 -3.05 9.00
C VAL A 158 -21.47 -2.16 9.53
N ALA A 159 -20.96 -1.21 8.73
CA ALA A 159 -19.92 -0.29 9.16
C ALA A 159 -20.40 0.59 10.32
N ALA A 160 -21.69 0.93 10.38
CA ALA A 160 -22.31 1.67 11.48
C ALA A 160 -22.17 0.99 12.85
N LEU A 161 -21.93 -0.32 12.90
CA LEU A 161 -21.71 -1.07 14.14
C LEU A 161 -20.24 -1.05 14.61
N LEU A 162 -19.27 -0.71 13.75
CA LEU A 162 -17.85 -0.78 14.07
C LEU A 162 -17.41 0.12 15.24
N PRO A 163 -17.91 1.37 15.39
CA PRO A 163 -17.56 2.16 16.57
C PRO A 163 -17.99 1.49 17.89
N ARG A 164 -19.14 0.81 17.89
CA ARG A 164 -19.62 0.05 19.05
C ARG A 164 -18.78 -1.20 19.26
N PHE A 165 -18.35 -1.88 18.20
CA PHE A 165 -17.40 -3.00 18.28
C PHE A 165 -16.09 -2.59 18.97
N TYR A 166 -15.43 -1.53 18.50
CA TYR A 166 -14.19 -1.07 19.11
C TYR A 166 -14.37 -0.57 20.54
N ARG A 167 -15.53 -0.04 20.92
CA ARG A 167 -15.81 0.33 22.32
C ARG A 167 -16.04 -0.90 23.21
N ALA A 168 -16.71 -1.94 22.71
CA ALA A 168 -16.94 -3.18 23.43
C ALA A 168 -15.65 -4.02 23.57
N PHE A 169 -14.78 -4.00 22.56
CA PHE A 169 -13.55 -4.79 22.48
C PHE A 169 -12.35 -3.88 22.15
N PRO A 170 -11.93 -3.00 23.08
CA PRO A 170 -10.98 -1.93 22.79
C PRO A 170 -9.59 -2.39 22.37
N ASP A 171 -9.16 -3.58 22.79
CA ASP A 171 -7.83 -4.09 22.45
C ASP A 171 -7.76 -4.71 21.03
N ARG A 172 -8.88 -4.74 20.30
CA ARG A 172 -8.97 -5.24 18.92
C ARG A 172 -8.42 -4.26 17.91
N SER A 173 -7.43 -4.71 17.14
CA SER A 173 -6.84 -3.95 16.04
C SER A 173 -6.87 -4.79 14.76
N ASP A 174 -8.04 -4.83 14.12
CA ASP A 174 -8.29 -5.60 12.91
C ASP A 174 -8.25 -4.68 11.68
N ARG A 175 -7.17 -4.75 10.89
CA ARG A 175 -6.99 -3.92 9.70
C ARG A 175 -8.11 -4.03 8.64
N PRO A 176 -8.71 -5.20 8.37
CA PRO A 176 -9.86 -5.25 7.46
C PRO A 176 -11.06 -4.42 7.96
N LEU A 177 -11.22 -4.28 9.28
CA LEU A 177 -12.33 -3.54 9.88
C LEU A 177 -12.09 -2.03 9.80
N SER A 178 -10.84 -1.55 9.91
CA SER A 178 -10.52 -0.13 9.71
C SER A 178 -10.87 0.31 8.28
N HIS A 179 -10.58 -0.52 7.28
CA HIS A 179 -11.02 -0.29 5.89
C HIS A 179 -12.51 -0.51 5.64
N LEU A 180 -13.22 -1.25 6.50
CA LEU A 180 -14.70 -1.36 6.45
C LEU A 180 -15.38 -0.13 7.03
N LEU A 181 -14.74 0.53 7.98
CA LEU A 181 -15.24 1.78 8.53
C LEU A 181 -15.40 2.88 7.47
N GLU A 182 -14.63 2.85 6.38
CA GLU A 182 -14.76 3.80 5.26
C GLU A 182 -16.18 3.84 4.66
N ALA A 183 -16.93 2.74 4.71
CA ALA A 183 -18.32 2.68 4.25
C ALA A 183 -19.32 3.33 5.23
N HIS A 184 -18.88 3.74 6.43
CA HIS A 184 -19.75 4.29 7.46
C HIS A 184 -20.40 5.60 6.97
N PRO A 185 -21.74 5.77 7.05
CA PRO A 185 -22.44 6.96 6.55
C PRO A 185 -21.95 8.30 7.14
N ARG A 186 -21.39 8.22 8.35
CA ARG A 186 -20.76 9.31 9.11
C ARG A 186 -19.27 9.06 9.37
N TYR A 187 -18.53 8.62 8.37
CA TYR A 187 -17.15 8.13 8.49
C TYR A 187 -16.22 9.06 9.29
N VAL A 188 -16.13 10.34 8.91
CA VAL A 188 -15.26 11.33 9.57
C VAL A 188 -15.61 11.47 11.05
N GLU A 189 -16.89 11.54 11.38
CA GLU A 189 -17.37 11.69 12.75
C GLU A 189 -17.04 10.45 13.59
N SER A 190 -17.20 9.26 13.02
CA SER A 190 -16.84 8.00 13.68
C SER A 190 -15.33 7.86 13.91
N VAL A 191 -14.50 8.29 12.97
CA VAL A 191 -13.03 8.32 13.14
C VAL A 191 -12.64 9.29 14.24
N VAL A 192 -13.20 10.51 14.26
CA VAL A 192 -12.98 11.51 15.31
C VAL A 192 -13.38 10.97 16.68
N ASP A 193 -14.55 10.33 16.77
CA ASP A 193 -15.07 9.73 17.99
C ASP A 193 -14.16 8.62 18.53
N LEU A 194 -13.73 7.69 17.67
CA LEU A 194 -12.82 6.61 18.04
C LEU A 194 -11.46 7.13 18.49
N ILE A 195 -10.87 8.09 17.77
CA ILE A 195 -9.60 8.71 18.18
C ILE A 195 -9.73 9.30 19.58
N ARG A 196 -10.82 10.02 19.87
CA ARG A 196 -11.06 10.62 21.18
C ARG A 196 -11.32 9.58 22.26
N PHE A 197 -12.04 8.50 21.96
CA PHE A 197 -12.26 7.38 22.89
C PHE A 197 -10.93 6.78 23.34
N TYR A 198 -10.07 6.38 22.40
CA TYR A 198 -8.80 5.75 22.73
C TYR A 198 -7.83 6.71 23.42
N LEU A 199 -7.69 7.93 22.93
CA LEU A 199 -6.74 8.87 23.52
C LEU A 199 -7.21 9.44 24.85
N LEU A 200 -8.46 9.92 24.94
CA LEU A 200 -8.92 10.69 26.10
C LEU A 200 -9.49 9.79 27.18
N GLU A 201 -10.43 8.91 26.82
CA GLU A 201 -11.11 8.04 27.77
C GLU A 201 -10.19 6.90 28.22
N ARG A 202 -9.51 6.22 27.28
CA ARG A 202 -8.64 5.08 27.56
C ARG A 202 -7.20 5.47 27.90
N GLY A 203 -6.70 6.59 27.36
CA GLY A 203 -5.29 6.96 27.54
C GLY A 203 -4.32 6.04 26.79
N GLN A 204 -4.76 5.48 25.67
CA GLN A 204 -4.01 4.52 24.86
C GLN A 204 -3.76 5.13 23.47
N GLY A 205 -2.50 5.12 23.03
CA GLY A 205 -2.10 5.59 21.69
C GLY A 205 -1.99 4.48 20.64
N HIS A 206 -1.85 3.23 21.08
CA HIS A 206 -1.56 2.09 20.19
C HIS A 206 -2.60 0.97 20.28
N SER A 207 -3.75 1.25 20.90
CA SER A 207 -4.85 0.29 21.01
C SER A 207 -5.88 0.57 19.93
N GLY A 208 -6.60 -0.47 19.49
CA GLY A 208 -7.62 -0.25 18.48
C GLY A 208 -7.07 0.09 17.10
N PRO A 209 -7.86 0.79 16.27
CA PRO A 209 -7.49 1.18 14.91
C PRO A 209 -6.74 2.53 14.84
N ILE A 210 -6.48 3.22 15.96
CA ILE A 210 -6.02 4.62 15.91
C ILE A 210 -4.59 4.77 15.39
N GLY A 211 -3.72 3.77 15.60
CA GLY A 211 -2.36 3.76 15.03
C GLY A 211 -2.43 3.77 13.50
N ASP A 212 -3.21 2.84 12.93
CA ASP A 212 -3.47 2.77 11.48
C ASP A 212 -4.08 4.09 10.96
N PHE A 213 -5.02 4.69 11.70
CA PHE A 213 -5.60 5.97 11.29
C PHE A 213 -4.57 7.09 11.17
N PHE A 214 -3.66 7.21 12.13
CA PHE A 214 -2.63 8.24 12.10
C PHE A 214 -1.55 7.95 11.05
N ASP A 215 -1.18 6.68 10.86
CA ASP A 215 -0.28 6.25 9.79
C ASP A 215 -0.86 6.54 8.40
N GLU A 216 -2.16 6.35 8.19
CA GLU A 216 -2.80 6.75 6.93
C GLU A 216 -2.89 8.27 6.76
N MET A 217 -3.16 9.02 7.83
CA MET A 217 -3.27 10.48 7.78
C MET A 217 -1.94 11.20 7.55
N LEU A 218 -0.85 10.71 8.15
CA LEU A 218 0.45 11.39 8.19
C LEU A 218 1.65 10.53 7.78
N GLY A 219 1.52 9.21 7.77
CA GLY A 219 2.60 8.30 7.45
C GLY A 219 2.98 8.30 5.97
N GLN A 220 3.89 7.37 5.64
CA GLN A 220 4.50 7.23 4.32
C GLN A 220 3.71 6.26 3.42
N THR A 221 2.41 6.16 3.61
CA THR A 221 1.54 5.30 2.80
C THR A 221 1.64 5.71 1.33
N PRO A 222 1.96 4.77 0.41
CA PRO A 222 2.21 5.12 -0.97
C PRO A 222 0.93 5.41 -1.77
N PHE A 223 -0.24 5.22 -1.16
CA PHE A 223 -1.54 5.51 -1.77
C PHE A 223 -2.27 6.59 -0.98
N THR A 224 -3.08 7.36 -1.69
CA THR A 224 -3.96 8.39 -1.16
C THR A 224 -5.21 7.73 -0.60
N THR A 225 -5.35 7.74 0.72
CA THR A 225 -6.54 7.21 1.41
C THR A 225 -7.55 8.32 1.74
N PRO A 226 -8.83 7.98 1.99
CA PRO A 226 -9.84 8.95 2.44
C PRO A 226 -9.40 9.73 3.71
N LEU A 227 -8.66 9.07 4.62
CA LEU A 227 -8.08 9.70 5.80
C LEU A 227 -7.00 10.72 5.43
N ARG A 228 -6.10 10.38 4.51
CA ARG A 228 -5.05 11.31 4.04
C ARG A 228 -5.65 12.56 3.41
N ILE A 229 -6.72 12.43 2.63
CA ILE A 229 -7.43 13.55 2.00
C ILE A 229 -8.07 14.46 3.06
N GLN A 230 -8.68 13.87 4.09
CA GLN A 230 -9.49 14.59 5.09
C GLN A 230 -8.72 14.89 6.39
N ASN A 231 -7.42 14.57 6.45
CA ASN A 231 -6.62 14.57 7.66
C ASN A 231 -6.73 15.88 8.47
N ALA A 232 -6.65 17.04 7.81
CA ALA A 232 -6.68 18.33 8.47
C ALA A 232 -8.04 18.61 9.13
N GLU A 233 -9.16 18.24 8.50
CA GLU A 233 -10.49 18.46 9.11
C GLU A 233 -10.75 17.47 10.24
N ILE A 234 -10.33 16.20 10.10
CA ILE A 234 -10.38 15.19 11.18
C ILE A 234 -9.58 15.69 12.38
N LEU A 235 -8.31 16.05 12.20
CA LEU A 235 -7.43 16.48 13.29
C LEU A 235 -7.93 17.77 13.96
N LYS A 236 -8.51 18.69 13.18
CA LYS A 236 -9.14 19.90 13.70
C LYS A 236 -10.35 19.59 14.58
N ALA A 237 -11.16 18.59 14.21
CA ALA A 237 -12.32 18.14 15.00
C ALA A 237 -11.90 17.38 16.26
N VAL A 238 -10.89 16.50 16.15
CA VAL A 238 -10.29 15.80 17.29
C VAL A 238 -9.79 16.81 18.32
N LEU A 239 -9.08 17.86 17.89
CA LEU A 239 -8.42 18.84 18.76
C LEU A 239 -9.28 20.06 19.14
N HIS A 240 -10.60 20.02 18.96
CA HIS A 240 -11.47 21.20 19.14
C HIS A 240 -11.41 21.80 20.57
N ASP A 241 -11.16 20.96 21.57
CA ASP A 241 -11.10 21.28 23.01
C ASP A 241 -9.73 20.98 23.64
N ALA A 242 -8.67 20.83 22.82
CA ALA A 242 -7.32 20.43 23.26
C ALA A 242 -6.71 21.34 24.35
N GLY A 243 -7.21 22.57 24.51
CA GLY A 243 -6.89 23.48 25.61
C GLY A 243 -7.20 22.93 27.01
N SER A 244 -8.18 22.02 27.10
CA SER A 244 -8.65 21.43 28.36
C SER A 244 -8.01 20.08 28.68
N TRP A 245 -7.24 19.51 27.75
CA TRP A 245 -6.71 18.16 27.89
C TRP A 245 -5.59 18.09 28.95
N PRO A 246 -5.52 17.00 29.73
CA PRO A 246 -4.39 16.72 30.57
C PRO A 246 -3.06 16.66 29.79
N GLN A 247 -1.95 16.98 30.45
CA GLN A 247 -0.64 17.08 29.78
C GLN A 247 -0.15 15.73 29.23
N ASP A 248 -0.42 14.63 29.92
CA ASP A 248 -0.13 13.28 29.46
C ASP A 248 -0.90 12.93 28.18
N ARG A 249 -2.18 13.35 28.08
CA ARG A 249 -3.00 13.16 26.86
C ARG A 249 -2.48 13.95 25.68
N LEU A 250 -2.04 15.19 25.91
CA LEU A 250 -1.40 16.00 24.87
C LEU A 250 -0.10 15.39 24.37
N ARG A 251 0.73 14.86 25.28
CA ARG A 251 1.99 14.18 24.93
C ARG A 251 1.72 12.91 24.13
N LEU A 252 0.80 12.07 24.61
CA LEU A 252 0.39 10.85 23.91
C LEU A 252 -0.13 11.14 22.50
N PHE A 253 -0.96 12.18 22.35
CA PHE A 253 -1.42 12.60 21.03
C PHE A 253 -0.27 13.02 20.12
N ILE A 254 0.70 13.81 20.58
CA ILE A 254 1.84 14.23 19.74
C ILE A 254 2.68 13.03 19.32
N GLU A 255 2.97 12.14 20.27
CA GLU A 255 3.76 10.93 20.05
C GLU A 255 3.10 10.04 18.99
N THR A 256 1.83 9.70 19.19
CA THR A 256 1.09 8.79 18.32
C THR A 256 0.59 9.40 17.03
N ALA A 257 0.08 10.64 17.07
CA ALA A 257 -0.53 11.26 15.92
C ALA A 257 0.48 11.95 15.00
N VAL A 258 1.74 12.16 15.44
CA VAL A 258 2.75 12.90 14.66
C VAL A 258 4.09 12.18 14.60
N LEU A 259 4.69 11.89 15.76
CA LEU A 259 6.08 11.43 15.79
C LEU A 259 6.21 9.97 15.30
N GLU A 260 5.25 9.11 15.61
CA GLU A 260 5.21 7.73 15.15
C GLU A 260 4.96 7.59 13.64
N PRO A 261 3.90 8.20 13.05
CA PRO A 261 3.67 8.16 11.61
C PRO A 261 4.81 8.74 10.78
N LEU A 262 5.45 9.81 11.26
CA LEU A 262 6.63 10.39 10.60
C LEU A 262 7.92 9.60 10.88
N ASN A 263 7.83 8.54 11.69
CA ASN A 263 8.93 7.68 12.09
C ASN A 263 10.08 8.45 12.76
N ILE A 264 9.76 9.48 13.57
CA ILE A 264 10.71 10.34 14.29
C ILE A 264 10.58 10.26 15.81
N ARG A 265 9.71 9.39 16.33
CA ARG A 265 9.62 9.11 17.76
C ARG A 265 11.02 8.78 18.33
N PRO A 266 11.46 9.45 19.42
CA PRO A 266 12.69 9.09 20.10
C PRO A 266 12.61 7.66 20.66
N VAL A 267 13.64 6.85 20.40
CA VAL A 267 13.81 5.50 20.96
C VAL A 267 15.18 5.38 21.59
N SER A 268 15.34 4.48 22.54
CA SER A 268 16.67 4.14 23.06
C SER A 268 17.40 3.16 22.13
N GLN A 269 18.73 3.15 22.17
CA GLN A 269 19.53 2.17 21.41
C GLN A 269 19.15 0.73 21.78
N ALA A 270 18.97 0.46 23.09
CA ALA A 270 18.56 -0.86 23.58
C ALA A 270 17.19 -1.29 23.04
N GLU A 271 16.18 -0.41 23.13
CA GLU A 271 14.83 -0.66 22.62
C GLU A 271 14.85 -1.00 21.12
N ARG A 272 15.65 -0.26 20.32
CA ARG A 272 15.74 -0.52 18.88
C ARG A 272 16.46 -1.83 18.57
N LEU A 273 17.56 -2.14 19.27
CA LEU A 273 18.28 -3.41 19.10
C LEU A 273 17.38 -4.60 19.42
N GLU A 274 16.63 -4.55 20.53
CA GLU A 274 15.69 -5.61 20.89
C GLU A 274 14.58 -5.79 19.84
N ALA A 275 14.08 -4.70 19.27
CA ALA A 275 13.10 -4.77 18.18
C ALA A 275 13.68 -5.43 16.93
N LEU A 276 14.90 -5.04 16.52
CA LEU A 276 15.58 -5.61 15.36
C LEU A 276 15.94 -7.09 15.57
N ASP A 277 16.35 -7.49 16.77
CA ASP A 277 16.60 -8.89 17.11
C ASP A 277 15.33 -9.74 16.94
N ARG A 278 14.17 -9.22 17.35
CA ARG A 278 12.87 -9.88 17.12
C ARG A 278 12.54 -9.97 15.63
N ASP A 279 12.69 -8.88 14.89
CA ASP A 279 12.38 -8.83 13.46
C ASP A 279 13.25 -9.83 12.67
N ILE A 280 14.55 -9.89 12.98
CA ILE A 280 15.50 -10.85 12.41
C ILE A 280 15.11 -12.29 12.75
N ALA A 281 14.78 -12.58 14.02
CA ALA A 281 14.37 -13.91 14.44
C ALA A 281 13.09 -14.37 13.70
N VAL A 282 12.12 -13.47 13.51
CA VAL A 282 10.89 -13.73 12.75
C VAL A 282 11.20 -14.01 11.28
N ALA A 283 12.04 -13.19 10.64
CA ALA A 283 12.42 -13.37 9.25
C ALA A 283 13.15 -14.71 9.02
N ILE A 284 14.09 -15.06 9.91
CA ILE A 284 14.78 -16.36 9.89
C ILE A 284 13.80 -17.51 10.04
N HIS A 285 12.85 -17.40 10.98
CA HIS A 285 11.83 -18.41 11.18
C HIS A 285 10.98 -18.62 9.90
N ARG A 286 10.47 -17.54 9.29
CA ARG A 286 9.67 -17.62 8.05
C ARG A 286 10.44 -18.25 6.89
N LEU A 287 11.72 -17.88 6.74
CA LEU A 287 12.59 -18.48 5.71
C LEU A 287 12.84 -19.98 5.95
N ASN A 288 12.82 -20.43 7.20
CA ASN A 288 12.97 -21.85 7.54
C ASN A 288 11.67 -22.65 7.34
N VAL A 289 10.50 -22.07 7.62
CA VAL A 289 9.19 -22.69 7.40
C VAL A 289 8.86 -22.81 5.91
N GLY A 290 9.29 -21.85 5.08
CA GLY A 290 9.05 -21.87 3.64
C GLY A 290 9.93 -22.82 2.81
N LYS A 291 10.79 -23.65 3.43
CA LYS A 291 11.81 -24.46 2.72
C LYS A 291 11.28 -25.49 1.73
N ASP A 292 10.04 -25.95 1.90
CA ASP A 292 9.43 -26.94 1.01
C ASP A 292 8.75 -26.32 -0.23
N ARG A 293 8.76 -24.98 -0.36
CA ARG A 293 8.28 -24.26 -1.55
C ARG A 293 9.47 -23.94 -2.45
N ALA A 294 9.32 -24.15 -3.76
CA ALA A 294 10.37 -23.83 -4.74
C ALA A 294 10.86 -22.38 -4.52
N PRO A 295 12.17 -22.16 -4.28
CA PRO A 295 12.66 -20.84 -3.91
C PRO A 295 12.53 -19.88 -5.11
N PRO A 296 11.88 -18.72 -4.95
CA PRO A 296 12.05 -17.63 -5.91
C PRO A 296 13.52 -17.20 -5.90
N ALA A 297 14.01 -16.60 -6.99
CA ALA A 297 15.39 -16.11 -7.08
C ALA A 297 15.74 -15.27 -5.83
N ALA A 298 16.91 -15.48 -5.22
CA ALA A 298 17.25 -14.95 -3.88
C ALA A 298 17.13 -13.41 -3.75
N GLU A 299 17.18 -12.66 -4.85
CA GLU A 299 17.00 -11.20 -4.87
C GLU A 299 15.54 -10.72 -4.92
N SER A 300 14.62 -11.63 -5.29
CA SER A 300 13.18 -11.39 -5.40
C SER A 300 12.40 -11.80 -4.15
N ASN A 301 13.01 -12.54 -3.22
CA ASN A 301 12.36 -12.96 -1.99
C ASN A 301 12.26 -11.79 -1.00
N ILE A 302 11.04 -11.34 -0.72
CA ILE A 302 10.71 -10.23 0.20
C ILE A 302 11.30 -10.48 1.59
N GLU A 303 11.22 -11.71 2.11
CA GLU A 303 11.75 -12.05 3.45
C GLU A 303 13.27 -11.98 3.49
N THR A 304 13.96 -12.38 2.42
CA THR A 304 15.43 -12.23 2.31
C THR A 304 15.84 -10.76 2.27
N ARG A 305 15.10 -9.92 1.55
CA ARG A 305 15.34 -8.48 1.50
C ARG A 305 15.13 -7.84 2.87
N PHE A 306 14.03 -8.17 3.54
CA PHE A 306 13.70 -7.69 4.88
C PHE A 306 14.76 -8.09 5.91
N LEU A 307 15.22 -9.34 5.88
CA LEU A 307 16.30 -9.82 6.75
C LEU A 307 17.58 -9.00 6.55
N ARG A 308 18.05 -8.87 5.29
CA ARG A 308 19.27 -8.09 4.99
C ARG A 308 19.16 -6.63 5.43
N GLN A 309 18.00 -6.01 5.24
CA GLN A 309 17.76 -4.63 5.69
C GLN A 309 17.79 -4.53 7.21
N SER A 310 17.16 -5.46 7.92
CA SER A 310 17.11 -5.50 9.38
C SER A 310 18.50 -5.74 9.97
N GLU A 311 19.30 -6.65 9.39
CA GLU A 311 20.69 -6.90 9.80
C GLU A 311 21.59 -5.67 9.58
N ALA A 312 21.47 -5.02 8.42
CA ALA A 312 22.23 -3.80 8.12
C ALA A 312 21.85 -2.64 9.06
N GLU A 313 20.55 -2.48 9.34
CA GLU A 313 20.08 -1.47 10.29
C GLU A 313 20.58 -1.79 11.70
N ARG A 314 20.48 -3.04 12.14
CA ARG A 314 20.95 -3.48 13.46
C ARG A 314 22.44 -3.21 13.62
N HIS A 315 23.24 -3.52 12.61
CA HIS A 315 24.66 -3.22 12.60
C HIS A 315 24.91 -1.71 12.76
N LEU A 316 24.19 -0.87 12.01
CA LEU A 316 24.31 0.59 12.13
C LEU A 316 23.89 1.09 13.52
N VAL A 317 22.79 0.60 14.08
CA VAL A 317 22.33 0.94 15.43
C VAL A 317 23.37 0.58 16.49
N GLU A 318 24.04 -0.56 16.33
CA GLU A 318 25.10 -1.03 17.22
C GLU A 318 26.38 -0.18 17.10
N THR A 319 26.80 0.15 15.88
CA THR A 319 28.08 0.87 15.63
C THR A 319 27.98 2.38 15.74
N ASP A 320 26.86 2.97 15.32
CA ASP A 320 26.66 4.43 15.26
C ASP A 320 25.16 4.79 15.42
N PHE A 321 24.69 4.72 16.65
CA PHE A 321 23.31 5.06 16.99
C PHE A 321 22.94 6.52 16.65
N THR A 322 23.92 7.43 16.72
CA THR A 322 23.68 8.86 16.44
C THR A 322 23.40 9.07 14.96
N GLU A 323 24.19 8.45 14.08
CA GLU A 323 23.96 8.48 12.64
C GLU A 323 22.64 7.80 12.26
N TRP A 324 22.32 6.66 12.89
CA TRP A 324 21.03 6.00 12.69
C TRP A 324 19.85 6.92 13.05
N ALA A 325 19.89 7.54 14.24
CA ALA A 325 18.84 8.43 14.71
C ALA A 325 18.70 9.67 13.81
N ARG A 326 19.83 10.23 13.36
CA ARG A 326 19.85 11.37 12.42
C ARG A 326 19.21 11.01 11.07
N ARG A 327 19.58 9.86 10.48
CA ARG A 327 18.99 9.40 9.19
C ARG A 327 17.48 9.23 9.28
N ARG A 328 17.02 8.63 10.37
CA ARG A 328 15.59 8.44 10.66
C ARG A 328 14.87 9.78 10.79
N HIS A 329 15.44 10.71 11.54
CA HIS A 329 14.89 12.05 11.69
C HIS A 329 14.84 12.81 10.36
N ASP A 330 15.94 12.81 9.59
CA ASP A 330 16.01 13.44 8.26
C ASP A 330 14.98 12.84 7.29
N ALA A 331 14.72 11.53 7.35
CA ALA A 331 13.69 10.88 6.55
C ALA A 331 12.27 11.36 6.91
N GLY A 332 11.97 11.55 8.20
CA GLY A 332 10.70 12.12 8.64
C GLY A 332 10.53 13.59 8.25
N VAL A 333 11.59 14.40 8.40
CA VAL A 333 11.63 15.80 7.93
C VAL A 333 11.43 15.86 6.42
N GLN A 334 12.08 14.97 5.67
CA GLN A 334 11.91 14.84 4.22
C GLN A 334 10.46 14.53 3.86
N ALA A 335 9.86 13.51 4.49
CA ALA A 335 8.47 13.11 4.24
C ALA A 335 7.51 14.28 4.47
N LEU A 336 7.68 15.01 5.59
CA LEU A 336 6.92 16.22 5.88
C LEU A 336 7.18 17.35 4.88
N ALA A 337 8.40 17.42 4.32
CA ALA A 337 8.78 18.46 3.39
C ALA A 337 8.16 18.30 1.99
N VAL A 338 7.97 17.05 1.54
CA VAL A 338 7.43 16.72 0.21
C VAL A 338 5.92 16.49 0.22
N SER A 339 5.36 16.01 1.33
CA SER A 339 3.91 15.79 1.44
C SER A 339 3.18 17.07 1.86
N THR A 340 2.39 17.62 0.94
CA THR A 340 1.54 18.79 1.23
C THR A 340 0.43 18.44 2.22
N ALA A 341 -0.11 17.22 2.14
CA ALA A 341 -1.15 16.73 3.05
C ALA A 341 -0.61 16.62 4.48
N ALA A 342 0.54 15.95 4.67
CA ALA A 342 1.16 15.81 6.00
C ALA A 342 1.52 17.17 6.60
N ARG A 343 2.13 18.06 5.79
CA ARG A 343 2.48 19.42 6.24
C ARG A 343 1.26 20.22 6.70
N ARG A 344 0.14 20.14 5.96
CA ARG A 344 -1.12 20.82 6.34
C ARG A 344 -1.67 20.28 7.65
N ALA A 345 -1.65 18.96 7.82
CA ALA A 345 -2.10 18.31 9.05
C ALA A 345 -1.25 18.71 10.26
N VAL A 346 0.09 18.66 10.17
CA VAL A 346 0.98 19.10 11.27
C VAL A 346 0.81 20.59 11.59
N LYS A 347 0.61 21.46 10.59
CA LYS A 347 0.26 22.88 10.80
C LYS A 347 -1.07 23.04 11.55
N THR A 348 -2.06 22.23 11.20
CA THR A 348 -3.38 22.23 11.85
C THR A 348 -3.27 21.81 13.30
N ILE A 349 -2.52 20.74 13.58
CA ILE A 349 -2.22 20.26 14.93
C ILE A 349 -1.53 21.38 15.74
N CYS A 350 -0.43 21.93 15.21
CA CYS A 350 0.34 22.98 15.88
C CYS A 350 -0.52 24.21 16.21
N ALA A 351 -1.46 24.59 15.34
CA ALA A 351 -2.36 25.72 15.58
C ALA A 351 -3.40 25.46 16.69
N LYS A 352 -3.85 24.20 16.82
CA LYS A 352 -4.89 23.81 17.79
C LYS A 352 -4.35 23.45 19.16
N LEU A 353 -3.12 22.98 19.27
CA LEU A 353 -2.52 22.62 20.55
C LEU A 353 -2.26 23.85 21.45
N PRO A 354 -2.25 23.67 22.79
CA PRO A 354 -1.82 24.69 23.74
C PRO A 354 -0.39 25.18 23.46
N ALA A 355 -0.10 26.44 23.76
CA ALA A 355 1.19 27.07 23.44
C ALA A 355 2.42 26.28 23.94
N LYS A 356 2.32 25.66 25.12
CA LYS A 356 3.38 24.83 25.72
C LYS A 356 3.78 23.59 24.89
N CYS A 357 2.91 23.12 24.00
CA CYS A 357 3.10 21.92 23.19
C CYS A 357 3.56 22.23 21.75
N ARG A 358 3.61 23.51 21.37
CA ARG A 358 3.94 23.94 20.00
C ARG A 358 5.43 23.92 19.64
N PRO A 359 6.39 24.17 20.56
CA PRO A 359 7.79 24.34 20.16
C PRO A 359 8.37 23.18 19.33
N GLU A 360 8.12 21.94 19.74
CA GLU A 360 8.62 20.75 19.02
C GLU A 360 8.08 20.68 17.58
N LEU A 361 6.78 20.88 17.40
CA LEU A 361 6.16 20.87 16.08
C LEU A 361 6.58 22.07 15.22
N GLN A 362 6.83 23.23 15.83
CA GLN A 362 7.34 24.41 15.15
C GLN A 362 8.77 24.19 14.65
N THR A 363 9.62 23.56 15.45
CA THR A 363 10.97 23.15 15.04
C THR A 363 10.89 22.20 13.85
N LEU A 364 10.09 21.14 13.96
CA LEU A 364 9.92 20.15 12.88
C LEU A 364 9.42 20.79 11.57
N LEU A 365 8.44 21.70 11.65
CA LEU A 365 7.97 22.46 10.49
C LEU A 365 9.06 23.37 9.90
N GLY A 366 9.88 24.00 10.74
CA GLY A 366 11.00 24.83 10.32
C GLY A 366 12.09 24.02 9.60
N GLU A 367 12.40 22.83 10.10
CA GLU A 367 13.32 21.89 9.46
C GLU A 367 12.78 21.39 8.12
N ALA A 368 11.49 21.08 8.03
CA ALA A 368 10.85 20.69 6.77
C ALA A 368 10.86 21.85 5.74
N ASP A 369 10.73 23.10 6.20
CA ASP A 369 10.89 24.28 5.34
C ASP A 369 12.35 24.47 4.88
N ALA A 370 13.33 24.24 5.77
CA ALA A 370 14.74 24.29 5.43
C ALA A 370 15.11 23.19 4.42
N TRP A 371 14.63 21.97 4.63
CA TRP A 371 14.78 20.85 3.70
C TRP A 371 14.19 21.17 2.34
N ALA A 372 13.00 21.79 2.29
CA ALA A 372 12.37 22.15 1.04
C ALA A 372 13.21 23.13 0.20
N ARG A 373 13.96 24.03 0.84
CA ARG A 373 14.81 25.06 0.23
C ARG A 373 16.22 24.58 -0.14
N ARG A 374 16.62 23.37 0.28
CA ARG A 374 17.96 22.86 0.00
C ARG A 374 18.23 22.74 -1.51
N PRO A 375 19.49 22.87 -1.96
CA PRO A 375 19.85 22.55 -3.34
C PRO A 375 19.39 21.14 -3.71
N LYS A 376 18.68 21.02 -4.83
CA LYS A 376 18.15 19.76 -5.35
C LYS A 376 19.23 19.07 -6.17
N ARG A 377 19.33 17.74 -6.09
CA ARG A 377 20.15 16.94 -7.01
C ARG A 377 19.59 16.99 -8.43
N PHE A 378 18.26 17.06 -8.54
CA PHE A 378 17.53 17.11 -9.81
C PHE A 378 16.70 18.40 -9.90
N PRO A 379 17.34 19.58 -10.05
CA PRO A 379 16.60 20.82 -10.23
C PRO A 379 15.81 20.77 -11.55
N MET A 380 14.57 21.27 -11.55
CA MET A 380 13.74 21.30 -12.75
C MET A 380 14.37 22.23 -13.81
N PRO A 381 14.76 21.73 -14.99
CA PRO A 381 15.40 22.55 -16.01
C PRO A 381 14.44 23.57 -16.65
N ALA A 382 15.00 24.68 -17.12
CA ALA A 382 14.22 25.76 -17.71
C ALA A 382 13.71 25.35 -19.11
N PRO A 383 12.48 25.74 -19.52
CA PRO A 383 11.95 25.39 -20.84
C PRO A 383 12.82 25.87 -22.02
N ALA A 384 13.52 26.99 -21.86
CA ALA A 384 14.38 27.58 -22.90
C ALA A 384 15.62 26.74 -23.23
N GLU A 385 15.97 25.77 -22.38
CA GLU A 385 17.13 24.88 -22.59
C GLU A 385 16.81 23.70 -23.51
N ASN A 386 15.53 23.47 -23.84
CA ASN A 386 15.15 22.39 -24.75
C ASN A 386 15.38 22.76 -26.22
N ARG A 387 16.31 22.04 -26.87
CA ARG A 387 16.58 22.15 -28.32
C ARG A 387 15.79 21.16 -29.18
N PHE A 388 15.24 20.10 -28.59
CA PHE A 388 14.54 19.04 -29.33
C PHE A 388 13.07 19.41 -29.57
N ARG A 389 12.60 19.17 -30.80
CA ARG A 389 11.21 19.30 -31.24
C ARG A 389 10.43 18.01 -31.04
N ASP A 390 11.10 16.86 -31.07
CA ASP A 390 10.53 15.54 -30.89
C ASP A 390 10.94 14.94 -29.53
N PHE A 391 9.93 14.72 -28.68
CA PHE A 391 10.18 14.18 -27.34
C PHE A 391 10.61 12.71 -27.38
N GLY A 392 10.05 11.91 -28.30
CA GLY A 392 10.43 10.50 -28.47
C GLY A 392 11.91 10.36 -28.82
N LEU A 393 12.40 11.09 -29.83
CA LEU A 393 13.82 11.09 -30.18
C LEU A 393 14.70 11.54 -29.00
N LYS A 394 14.27 12.60 -28.29
CA LYS A 394 15.02 13.08 -27.12
C LYS A 394 15.16 12.00 -26.05
N LEU A 395 14.11 11.22 -25.78
CA LEU A 395 14.18 10.12 -24.82
C LEU A 395 15.17 9.02 -25.25
N LEU A 396 15.25 8.69 -26.54
CA LEU A 396 16.26 7.74 -27.03
C LEU A 396 17.69 8.25 -26.81
N VAL A 397 17.91 9.56 -27.04
CA VAL A 397 19.21 10.21 -26.79
C VAL A 397 19.53 10.21 -25.29
N ILE A 398 18.55 10.48 -24.43
CA ILE A 398 18.73 10.40 -22.96
C ILE A 398 19.06 8.97 -22.54
N GLU A 399 18.35 7.96 -23.06
CA GLU A 399 18.64 6.55 -22.78
C GLU A 399 20.10 6.20 -23.09
N GLU A 400 20.56 6.57 -24.29
CA GLU A 400 21.91 6.31 -24.75
C GLU A 400 22.96 7.06 -23.90
N LEU A 401 22.81 8.37 -23.71
CA LEU A 401 23.82 9.17 -23.02
C LEU A 401 23.81 9.02 -21.50
N MET A 402 22.64 8.92 -20.87
CA MET A 402 22.50 8.89 -19.41
C MET A 402 22.70 7.49 -18.85
N TYR A 403 22.01 6.48 -19.41
CA TYR A 403 21.96 5.15 -18.80
C TYR A 403 23.01 4.19 -19.37
N ARG A 404 23.28 4.26 -20.69
CA ARG A 404 24.25 3.37 -21.33
C ARG A 404 25.67 3.91 -21.29
N GLN A 405 25.89 5.11 -21.81
CA GLN A 405 27.21 5.72 -21.87
C GLN A 405 27.61 6.43 -20.56
N LYS A 406 26.64 6.75 -19.69
CA LYS A 406 26.85 7.47 -18.42
C LYS A 406 27.58 8.81 -18.57
N ARG A 407 27.37 9.49 -19.70
CA ARG A 407 27.92 10.83 -20.01
C ARG A 407 27.03 11.96 -19.55
N LEU A 408 25.72 11.71 -19.44
CA LEU A 408 24.76 12.69 -18.91
C LEU A 408 24.57 12.45 -17.41
N LEU A 409 25.25 13.25 -16.59
CA LEU A 409 25.24 13.14 -15.13
C LEU A 409 24.55 14.35 -14.47
N PRO A 410 23.94 14.18 -13.28
CA PRO A 410 23.72 12.91 -12.58
C PRO A 410 22.73 12.01 -13.32
N VAL A 411 22.90 10.68 -13.20
CA VAL A 411 21.90 9.70 -13.69
C VAL A 411 20.58 9.95 -12.96
N PHE A 412 19.51 10.18 -13.71
CA PHE A 412 18.19 10.47 -13.15
C PHE A 412 17.62 9.25 -12.44
N ASP A 413 17.11 9.48 -11.23
CA ASP A 413 16.48 8.50 -10.36
C ASP A 413 15.16 9.07 -9.81
N LEU A 414 14.06 8.41 -10.12
CA LEU A 414 12.70 8.82 -9.77
C LEU A 414 12.51 8.90 -8.25
N ALA A 415 13.03 7.92 -7.49
CA ALA A 415 12.90 7.91 -6.04
C ALA A 415 13.57 9.15 -5.42
N SER A 416 14.79 9.47 -5.85
CA SER A 416 15.52 10.67 -5.42
C SER A 416 14.85 11.96 -5.90
N PHE A 417 14.31 11.99 -7.11
CA PHE A 417 13.55 13.15 -7.63
C PHE A 417 12.27 13.39 -6.81
N ALA A 418 11.49 12.34 -6.52
CA ALA A 418 10.28 12.40 -5.71
C ALA A 418 10.58 12.83 -4.26
N ALA A 419 11.65 12.30 -3.66
CA ALA A 419 12.16 12.67 -2.33
C ALA A 419 12.54 14.16 -2.18
N GLU A 420 12.74 14.84 -3.31
CA GLU A 420 13.12 16.24 -3.36
C GLU A 420 12.02 17.15 -3.93
N TYR A 421 10.97 16.61 -4.52
CA TYR A 421 9.93 17.41 -5.17
C TYR A 421 8.90 17.89 -4.15
N THR A 422 8.80 19.22 -3.97
CA THR A 422 8.00 19.83 -2.89
C THR A 422 6.73 20.53 -3.36
N LYS A 423 6.45 20.54 -4.67
CA LYS A 423 5.25 21.20 -5.24
C LYS A 423 3.99 20.32 -5.09
N ARG A 424 4.17 19.01 -5.12
CA ARG A 424 3.21 17.98 -4.74
C ARG A 424 3.98 16.73 -4.34
N GLU A 425 3.31 15.80 -3.68
CA GLU A 425 3.83 14.45 -3.48
C GLU A 425 3.78 13.68 -4.80
N ILE A 426 4.85 12.95 -5.12
CA ILE A 426 4.90 12.03 -6.26
C ILE A 426 4.91 10.62 -5.69
N SER A 427 3.87 9.84 -5.99
CA SER A 427 3.79 8.44 -5.59
C SER A 427 4.01 7.55 -6.81
N VAL A 428 5.03 6.69 -6.75
CA VAL A 428 5.24 5.69 -7.81
C VAL A 428 4.06 4.74 -7.92
N GLU A 429 3.43 4.39 -6.81
CA GLU A 429 2.32 3.45 -6.79
C GLU A 429 1.02 4.03 -7.40
N GLU A 430 0.82 5.35 -7.32
CA GLU A 430 -0.36 6.01 -7.92
C GLU A 430 -0.07 6.60 -9.29
N ASP A 431 1.03 7.35 -9.41
CA ASP A 431 1.40 8.04 -10.65
C ASP A 431 2.03 7.07 -11.66
N GLY A 432 2.47 5.88 -11.23
CA GLY A 432 3.27 4.96 -12.05
C GLY A 432 2.52 4.22 -13.16
N TYR A 433 1.18 4.24 -13.14
CA TYR A 433 0.32 3.68 -14.19
C TYR A 433 0.15 4.62 -15.40
N ALA A 434 0.82 5.76 -15.40
CA ALA A 434 0.91 6.65 -16.55
C ALA A 434 2.27 7.35 -16.59
N ILE A 435 2.49 8.17 -17.62
CA ILE A 435 3.63 9.07 -17.68
C ILE A 435 3.53 10.10 -16.55
N ILE A 436 4.53 10.13 -15.66
CA ILE A 436 4.60 11.10 -14.56
C ILE A 436 4.90 12.49 -15.16
N PRO A 437 3.98 13.47 -15.05
CA PRO A 437 4.09 14.75 -15.76
C PRO A 437 5.35 15.55 -15.40
N GLU A 438 5.77 15.48 -14.13
CA GLU A 438 6.98 16.13 -13.63
C GLU A 438 8.25 15.55 -14.25
N VAL A 439 8.32 14.23 -14.37
CA VAL A 439 9.47 13.55 -14.99
C VAL A 439 9.48 13.81 -16.49
N ALA A 440 8.31 13.79 -17.14
CA ALA A 440 8.18 14.17 -18.55
C ALA A 440 8.68 15.60 -18.78
N ARG A 441 8.29 16.54 -17.92
CA ARG A 441 8.76 17.93 -17.98
C ARG A 441 10.26 18.04 -17.73
N TYR A 442 10.79 17.27 -16.77
CA TYR A 442 12.23 17.22 -16.51
C TYR A 442 13.00 16.77 -17.75
N PHE A 443 12.68 15.61 -18.32
CA PHE A 443 13.36 15.11 -19.53
C PHE A 443 13.14 16.00 -20.75
N LYS A 444 11.93 16.57 -20.89
CA LYS A 444 11.64 17.51 -21.97
C LYS A 444 12.54 18.73 -21.89
N ASN A 445 12.82 19.25 -20.70
CA ASN A 445 13.64 20.46 -20.54
C ASN A 445 15.13 20.18 -20.32
N LEU A 446 15.52 18.93 -20.04
CA LEU A 446 16.91 18.55 -19.74
C LEU A 446 17.88 19.07 -20.82
N PRO A 447 18.83 19.97 -20.47
CA PRO A 447 19.86 20.39 -21.40
C PRO A 447 20.79 19.22 -21.71
N ILE A 448 21.11 19.06 -22.99
CA ILE A 448 22.09 18.06 -23.45
C ILE A 448 23.20 18.81 -24.17
N PRO A 449 24.43 18.82 -23.62
CA PRO A 449 25.58 19.49 -24.24
C PRO A 449 25.92 18.96 -25.64
N GLU A 450 26.49 19.82 -26.50
CA GLU A 450 26.82 19.46 -27.89
C GLU A 450 27.89 18.38 -28.01
N ASP A 451 28.86 18.39 -27.11
CA ASP A 451 29.89 17.36 -27.00
C ASP A 451 29.28 16.00 -26.65
N ALA A 452 28.28 15.97 -25.77
CA ALA A 452 27.55 14.75 -25.45
C ALA A 452 26.71 14.27 -26.64
N LEU A 453 26.02 15.17 -27.34
CA LEU A 453 25.26 14.84 -28.54
C LEU A 453 26.13 14.28 -29.67
N ALA A 454 27.37 14.77 -29.80
CA ALA A 454 28.34 14.24 -30.76
C ALA A 454 28.80 12.80 -30.43
N CYS A 455 28.62 12.32 -29.20
CA CYS A 455 28.91 10.92 -28.82
C CYS A 455 27.79 9.93 -29.19
N VAL A 456 26.65 10.41 -29.73
CA VAL A 456 25.54 9.54 -30.10
C VAL A 456 25.78 8.94 -31.49
N GLU A 457 26.24 7.69 -31.52
CA GLU A 457 26.45 6.94 -32.77
C GLU A 457 25.28 6.00 -33.10
N THR A 458 24.64 5.45 -32.07
CA THR A 458 23.51 4.53 -32.21
C THR A 458 22.38 4.90 -31.28
N LEU A 459 21.14 4.68 -31.72
CA LEU A 459 19.95 4.79 -30.88
C LEU A 459 19.14 3.49 -30.95
N HIS A 460 18.39 3.24 -29.89
CA HIS A 460 17.53 2.07 -29.81
C HIS A 460 16.22 2.42 -29.12
N GLN A 461 15.12 2.09 -29.78
CA GLN A 461 13.79 2.14 -29.21
C GLN A 461 13.33 0.72 -28.85
N SER A 462 13.26 0.43 -27.56
CA SER A 462 12.76 -0.86 -27.06
C SER A 462 11.24 -0.94 -27.17
N SER A 463 10.75 -2.14 -27.51
CA SER A 463 9.33 -2.52 -27.45
C SER A 463 8.83 -2.75 -26.03
N GLY A 464 9.74 -2.84 -25.05
CA GLY A 464 9.47 -3.23 -23.67
C GLY A 464 9.50 -4.74 -23.42
N LEU A 465 9.49 -5.56 -24.47
CA LEU A 465 9.52 -7.02 -24.36
C LEU A 465 10.88 -7.56 -23.89
N ASP A 466 11.96 -6.80 -24.07
CA ASP A 466 13.32 -7.13 -23.65
C ASP A 466 13.68 -6.58 -22.25
N GLY A 467 12.68 -6.12 -21.50
CA GLY A 467 12.86 -5.46 -20.20
C GLY A 467 12.86 -3.92 -20.28
N GLY A 468 12.70 -3.34 -21.47
CA GLY A 468 12.41 -1.91 -21.63
C GLY A 468 13.62 -0.99 -21.49
N ALA A 469 13.43 0.27 -21.89
CA ALA A 469 14.43 1.32 -21.70
C ALA A 469 14.44 1.83 -20.24
N ARG A 470 15.62 2.15 -19.69
CA ARG A 470 15.69 2.67 -18.31
C ARG A 470 15.05 4.04 -18.17
N VAL A 471 15.14 4.88 -19.20
CA VAL A 471 14.40 6.15 -19.23
C VAL A 471 12.88 5.94 -19.11
N MET A 472 12.34 4.87 -19.69
CA MET A 472 10.92 4.54 -19.58
C MET A 472 10.55 4.09 -18.17
N ALA A 473 11.36 3.24 -17.53
CA ALA A 473 11.13 2.83 -16.15
C ALA A 473 11.14 4.00 -15.13
N GLN A 474 11.80 5.12 -15.46
CA GLN A 474 11.77 6.34 -14.63
C GLN A 474 10.59 7.26 -14.95
N LEU A 475 10.11 7.24 -16.20
CA LEU A 475 9.07 8.12 -16.73
C LEU A 475 7.65 7.55 -16.56
N PHE A 476 7.51 6.25 -16.81
CA PHE A 476 6.30 5.45 -16.74
C PHE A 476 6.66 4.11 -16.07
N PRO A 477 6.81 4.08 -14.73
CA PRO A 477 7.30 2.93 -13.96
C PRO A 477 6.60 1.60 -14.21
N PHE A 478 5.28 1.62 -14.38
CA PHE A 478 4.46 0.43 -14.63
C PHE A 478 4.02 0.32 -16.09
N TRP A 479 4.80 0.87 -17.02
CA TRP A 479 4.57 0.69 -18.45
C TRP A 479 4.54 -0.79 -18.82
N ASP A 480 3.42 -1.26 -19.35
CA ASP A 480 3.21 -2.64 -19.75
C ASP A 480 2.67 -2.75 -21.18
N PRO A 481 3.56 -2.97 -22.17
CA PRO A 481 3.16 -3.24 -23.55
C PRO A 481 2.19 -4.43 -23.69
N GLY A 482 2.29 -5.43 -22.80
CA GLY A 482 1.42 -6.61 -22.79
C GLY A 482 -0.03 -6.29 -22.41
N SER A 483 -0.24 -5.19 -21.68
CA SER A 483 -1.55 -4.65 -21.32
C SER A 483 -2.08 -3.61 -22.32
N GLY A 484 -1.33 -3.34 -23.40
CA GLY A 484 -1.73 -2.45 -24.48
C GLY A 484 -1.17 -1.02 -24.38
N ASP A 485 -0.22 -0.75 -23.48
CA ASP A 485 0.42 0.56 -23.40
C ASP A 485 1.34 0.82 -24.62
N GLU A 486 1.16 1.95 -25.29
CA GLU A 486 1.97 2.31 -26.46
C GLU A 486 3.31 2.97 -26.05
N PRO A 487 4.41 2.71 -26.79
CA PRO A 487 5.66 3.44 -26.60
C PRO A 487 5.52 4.91 -27.01
N ILE A 488 6.36 5.78 -26.46
CA ILE A 488 6.42 7.19 -26.87
C ILE A 488 7.03 7.26 -28.28
N ALA A 489 6.21 7.61 -29.26
CA ALA A 489 6.60 7.60 -30.66
C ALA A 489 7.62 8.70 -31.03
N VAL A 490 8.61 8.31 -31.84
CA VAL A 490 9.46 9.22 -32.60
C VAL A 490 8.68 9.70 -33.82
N SER A 491 8.28 10.96 -33.82
CA SER A 491 7.40 11.53 -34.86
C SER A 491 8.19 12.19 -36.00
N ALA A 492 7.48 12.68 -37.02
CA ALA A 492 8.10 13.44 -38.11
C ALA A 492 8.81 14.74 -37.66
N LYS A 493 8.53 15.23 -36.43
CA LYS A 493 9.25 16.37 -35.84
C LYS A 493 10.73 16.07 -35.61
N ALA A 494 11.09 14.79 -35.46
CA ALA A 494 12.46 14.34 -35.25
C ALA A 494 13.40 14.73 -36.40
N ILE A 495 12.87 15.01 -37.59
CA ILE A 495 13.64 15.48 -38.75
C ILE A 495 14.39 16.78 -38.43
N GLU A 496 13.76 17.70 -37.70
CA GLU A 496 14.36 18.98 -37.31
C GLU A 496 15.52 18.78 -36.31
N ASP A 497 15.44 17.72 -35.52
CA ASP A 497 16.40 17.39 -34.46
C ASP A 497 17.59 16.58 -34.98
N LEU A 498 17.52 15.98 -36.17
CA LEU A 498 18.62 15.18 -36.70
C LEU A 498 19.92 15.97 -36.77
N ALA A 499 19.88 17.26 -37.05
CA ALA A 499 21.08 18.12 -37.09
C ALA A 499 21.84 18.17 -35.75
N LEU A 500 21.15 17.88 -34.62
CA LEU A 500 21.77 17.82 -33.30
C LEU A 500 22.66 16.59 -33.10
N LEU A 501 22.50 15.54 -33.92
CA LEU A 501 23.19 14.25 -33.78
C LEU A 501 24.11 14.01 -34.99
N PRO A 502 25.27 14.69 -35.06
CA PRO A 502 26.12 14.67 -36.26
C PRO A 502 26.72 13.29 -36.57
N ASN A 503 26.96 12.47 -35.54
CA ASN A 503 27.62 11.17 -35.67
C ASN A 503 26.66 9.97 -35.61
N LEU A 504 25.34 10.21 -35.66
CA LEU A 504 24.35 9.15 -35.64
C LEU A 504 24.43 8.33 -36.95
N THR A 505 24.73 7.04 -36.82
CA THR A 505 24.86 6.10 -37.95
C THR A 505 23.80 5.02 -37.95
N ARG A 506 23.17 4.71 -36.81
CA ARG A 506 22.20 3.61 -36.69
C ARG A 506 21.06 3.91 -35.73
N ILE A 507 19.84 3.51 -36.09
CA ILE A 507 18.69 3.42 -35.18
C ILE A 507 18.12 2.00 -35.28
N SER A 508 17.88 1.37 -34.12
CA SER A 508 17.21 0.07 -34.01
C SER A 508 15.83 0.20 -33.34
N GLY A 509 14.86 -0.62 -33.75
CA GLY A 509 13.53 -0.70 -33.13
C GLY A 509 12.59 0.47 -33.43
N LEU A 510 12.91 1.30 -34.44
CA LEU A 510 12.10 2.47 -34.79
C LEU A 510 10.70 2.09 -35.27
N GLU A 511 10.49 0.86 -35.76
CA GLU A 511 9.19 0.32 -36.14
C GLU A 511 8.14 0.40 -35.01
N ASN A 512 8.58 0.38 -33.75
CA ASN A 512 7.74 0.54 -32.56
C ASN A 512 7.03 1.91 -32.53
N SER A 513 7.58 2.92 -33.21
CA SER A 513 6.95 4.25 -33.37
C SER A 513 5.97 4.36 -34.55
N ARG A 514 5.84 3.33 -35.39
CA ARG A 514 5.13 3.39 -36.69
C ARG A 514 5.54 4.63 -37.50
N PRO A 515 6.84 4.81 -37.81
CA PRO A 515 7.40 6.06 -38.29
C PRO A 515 6.85 6.44 -39.67
N SER A 516 6.61 7.74 -39.87
CA SER A 516 6.15 8.25 -41.17
C SER A 516 7.18 8.02 -42.28
N GLN A 517 6.71 7.83 -43.52
CA GLN A 517 7.59 7.71 -44.70
C GLN A 517 8.53 8.91 -44.88
N ARG A 518 8.10 10.10 -44.44
CA ARG A 518 8.91 11.32 -44.47
C ARG A 518 10.12 11.20 -43.54
N LEU A 519 9.92 10.71 -42.32
CA LEU A 519 11.01 10.48 -41.35
C LEU A 519 11.98 9.41 -41.86
N LEU A 520 11.44 8.29 -42.38
CA LEU A 520 12.26 7.22 -42.94
C LEU A 520 13.15 7.70 -44.10
N ARG A 521 12.63 8.55 -44.99
CA ARG A 521 13.42 9.19 -46.06
C ARG A 521 14.52 10.08 -45.49
N ALA A 522 14.19 10.98 -44.56
CA ALA A 522 15.18 11.89 -43.97
C ALA A 522 16.33 11.16 -43.26
N LEU A 523 16.05 10.05 -42.57
CA LEU A 523 17.07 9.22 -41.93
C LEU A 523 17.98 8.54 -42.96
N ARG A 524 17.43 8.01 -44.05
CA ARG A 524 18.21 7.42 -45.16
C ARG A 524 19.07 8.47 -45.89
N ASP A 525 18.51 9.65 -46.16
CA ASP A 525 19.23 10.74 -46.83
C ASP A 525 20.42 11.22 -45.99
N LYS A 526 20.31 11.13 -44.65
CA LYS A 526 21.40 11.39 -43.71
C LYS A 526 22.40 10.22 -43.58
N GLY A 527 22.13 9.06 -44.19
CA GLY A 527 22.97 7.87 -44.10
C GLY A 527 22.80 7.05 -42.81
N VAL A 528 21.67 7.24 -42.09
CA VAL A 528 21.37 6.49 -40.87
C VAL A 528 20.76 5.12 -41.23
N ALA A 529 21.41 4.04 -40.82
CA ALA A 529 20.91 2.68 -40.99
C ALA A 529 19.74 2.39 -40.03
N LEU A 530 18.67 1.80 -40.55
CA LEU A 530 17.51 1.37 -39.77
C LEU A 530 17.54 -0.15 -39.63
N VAL A 531 17.54 -0.63 -38.40
CA VAL A 531 17.59 -2.07 -38.07
C VAL A 531 16.34 -2.42 -37.27
N ARG A 532 15.77 -3.60 -37.51
CA ARG A 532 14.65 -4.07 -36.68
C ARG A 532 15.13 -4.35 -35.27
N GLU A 533 14.25 -4.25 -34.29
CA GLU A 533 14.60 -4.54 -32.90
C GLU A 533 15.16 -5.96 -32.72
N GLU A 534 14.56 -6.95 -33.39
CA GLU A 534 14.94 -8.37 -33.35
C GLU A 534 16.33 -8.65 -33.95
N ASP A 535 16.83 -7.75 -34.80
CA ASP A 535 18.08 -7.90 -35.56
C ASP A 535 19.23 -7.05 -34.97
N ARG A 536 19.03 -6.50 -33.76
CA ARG A 536 19.91 -5.48 -33.15
C ARG A 536 21.32 -5.97 -32.80
#